data_AF-A0A084SFW7-F1
#
_entry.id   AF-A0A084SFW7-F1
#
_cell.length_a   1.000
_cell.length_b   1.000
_cell.length_c   1.000
_cell.angle_alpha   90.00
_cell.angle_beta   90.00
_cell.angle_gamma   90.00
#
_symmetry.space_group_name_H-M   'P 1'
#
loop_
_entity.id
_entity.type
_entity.pdbx_description
1 polymer ?
#
loop_
_entity_poly.entity_id
_entity_poly.type
_entity_poly.pdbx_seq_one_letter_code
_entity_poly.pdbx_strand_id
1 'polypeptide(L)'
;MHLLYVPTLGCNLGCSYCYLGDQTTRKTLKQDAARATATLRHALEAFEAAGVLAFNVSLHGGEVTTMPPAVLEELFTLIRGYYMGHFDALSALGQPKSVPHIKTNLYRFEPLYDLFVKHKVSISASIDLPLSMHAKHRTTRGGASWLDKTLENLRLLARYPHAKKISATLCEEHLADIPAIIEDIWFIHRELGFDMNRFNVMFAFESELNESHEVSKGKAPLTQASPAKQMELYRALNEAFSGTELEEGLRRHWFDEFKPSYCTSAFNCGERFFLLQSDGSVYSCVRGQGLEELHYGNVFTDSVEQILATGARKVSALHQAHGFDASCQGCGHLRLCRTGCPAVKLQMKSAKSYTCDLQKAIYTDSPRSFPADPPEAQQDYARWYARNMHPRLAFAEAPAPKPGVLLPNDLYEEKNTLLALIEEDETLKALYSSEAFVLEMGDERLPLSSQLLKRERSLFTLTKEDRLRLHVRRDVFQKACPEPIRNTLYLQMLRDTPVVYGDEKRTKQEHLFTYQLHFQCLEPSDTLGEEYVMADLGGVLHLHRGLYLPGVTNNLFVTTQYLREYHYQKQKNNAFYHIQAINLPFQNFEFYYVP
;
A
#
# COMPACT_ATOMS: atom_id res chain seq x y z
N MET A 1 -7.22 -5.32 16.99
CA MET A 1 -8.26 -4.29 16.81
C MET A 1 -7.86 -2.96 17.41
N HIS A 2 -8.38 -1.85 16.88
CA HIS A 2 -8.34 -0.53 17.50
C HIS A 2 -9.65 -0.34 18.27
N LEU A 3 -9.55 -0.24 19.60
CA LEU A 3 -10.67 -0.12 20.51
C LEU A 3 -10.76 1.30 21.07
N LEU A 4 -11.84 2.00 20.73
CA LEU A 4 -12.26 3.20 21.44
C LEU A 4 -13.18 2.78 22.57
N TYR A 5 -12.90 3.20 23.79
CA TYR A 5 -13.77 2.92 24.93
C TYR A 5 -14.43 4.21 25.42
N VAL A 6 -15.76 4.21 25.49
CA VAL A 6 -16.61 5.30 25.97
C VAL A 6 -17.14 4.91 27.35
N PRO A 7 -16.38 5.16 28.44
CA PRO A 7 -16.82 4.86 29.79
C PRO A 7 -18.02 5.67 30.25
N THR A 8 -18.34 6.79 29.59
CA THR A 8 -19.56 7.56 29.87
C THR A 8 -20.03 8.38 28.67
N LEU A 9 -21.34 8.56 28.56
CA LEU A 9 -21.97 9.54 27.67
C LEU A 9 -22.11 10.93 28.33
N GLY A 10 -21.77 11.04 29.62
CA GLY A 10 -21.80 12.30 30.36
C GLY A 10 -20.77 13.30 29.83
N CYS A 11 -21.22 14.52 29.57
CA CYS A 11 -20.37 15.65 29.19
C CYS A 11 -20.70 16.88 30.02
N ASN A 12 -19.70 17.69 30.36
CA ASN A 12 -19.85 18.98 31.04
C ASN A 12 -20.10 20.18 30.09
N LEU A 13 -19.87 20.00 28.79
CA LEU A 13 -20.09 21.00 27.75
C LEU A 13 -21.37 20.74 26.96
N GLY A 14 -21.81 21.75 26.18
CA GLY A 14 -22.98 21.73 25.31
C GLY A 14 -22.65 22.27 23.92
N CYS A 15 -21.68 21.65 23.24
CA CYS A 15 -21.17 22.15 21.96
C CYS A 15 -22.26 22.11 20.87
N SER A 16 -22.40 23.18 20.08
CA SER A 16 -23.49 23.28 19.08
C SER A 16 -23.37 22.28 17.93
N TYR A 17 -22.17 21.77 17.64
CA TYR A 17 -21.89 20.80 16.57
C TYR A 17 -21.64 19.37 17.10
N CYS A 18 -21.99 19.08 18.36
CA CYS A 18 -21.74 17.77 18.95
C CYS A 18 -22.56 16.67 18.23
N TYR A 19 -21.87 15.75 17.56
CA TYR A 19 -22.47 14.65 16.81
C TYR A 19 -23.31 13.67 17.65
N LEU A 20 -23.19 13.70 18.99
CA LEU A 20 -23.98 12.88 19.89
C LEU A 20 -25.33 13.51 20.27
N GLY A 21 -25.53 14.81 20.00
CA GLY A 21 -26.76 15.53 20.35
C GLY A 21 -27.22 15.27 21.79
N ASP A 22 -28.50 14.88 21.94
CA ASP A 22 -29.14 14.56 23.21
C ASP A 22 -28.63 13.29 23.91
N GLN A 23 -27.85 12.45 23.22
CA GLN A 23 -27.23 11.28 23.87
C GLN A 23 -26.23 11.71 24.95
N THR A 24 -25.69 12.93 24.86
CA THR A 24 -24.80 13.44 25.92
C THR A 24 -25.58 13.83 27.17
N THR A 25 -25.57 12.97 28.20
CA THR A 25 -26.35 13.19 29.42
C THR A 25 -25.56 12.93 30.70
N ARG A 26 -25.70 13.81 31.70
CA ARG A 26 -25.11 13.59 33.02
C ARG A 26 -25.95 12.65 33.90
N LYS A 27 -27.16 12.27 33.45
CA LYS A 27 -28.08 11.42 34.24
C LYS A 27 -27.51 10.02 34.48
N THR A 28 -26.76 9.48 33.52
CA THR A 28 -26.19 8.12 33.60
C THR A 28 -24.80 8.08 34.22
N LEU A 29 -24.17 9.24 34.50
CA LEU A 29 -22.75 9.31 34.90
C LEU A 29 -22.42 8.44 36.12
N LYS A 30 -23.32 8.37 37.12
CA LYS A 30 -23.12 7.53 38.31
C LYS A 30 -23.14 6.04 37.96
N GLN A 31 -24.07 5.62 37.09
CA GLN A 31 -24.20 4.24 36.65
C GLN A 31 -23.03 3.84 35.74
N ASP A 32 -22.67 4.73 34.81
CA ASP A 32 -21.50 4.61 33.94
C ASP A 32 -20.22 4.45 34.76
N ALA A 33 -20.00 5.30 35.76
CA ALA A 33 -18.85 5.22 36.66
C ALA A 33 -18.78 3.90 37.43
N ALA A 34 -19.92 3.38 37.90
CA ALA A 34 -19.98 2.12 38.64
C ALA A 34 -19.60 0.89 37.79
N ARG A 35 -19.83 0.92 36.47
CA ARG A 35 -19.57 -0.22 35.58
C ARG A 35 -18.32 -0.08 34.70
N ALA A 36 -17.76 1.11 34.55
CA ALA A 36 -16.75 1.39 33.53
C ALA A 36 -15.54 0.43 33.55
N THR A 37 -14.91 0.25 34.72
CA THR A 37 -13.75 -0.65 34.84
C THR A 37 -14.13 -2.10 34.55
N ALA A 38 -15.29 -2.55 35.03
CA ALA A 38 -15.76 -3.92 34.84
C ALA A 38 -16.07 -4.22 33.37
N THR A 39 -16.73 -3.30 32.67
CA THR A 39 -17.04 -3.44 31.24
C THR A 39 -15.78 -3.51 30.39
N LEU A 40 -14.79 -2.62 30.63
CA LEU A 40 -13.54 -2.68 29.86
C LEU A 40 -12.77 -3.97 30.12
N ARG A 41 -12.71 -4.43 31.38
CA ARG A 41 -12.06 -5.69 31.74
C ARG A 41 -12.70 -6.87 31.01
N HIS A 42 -14.02 -7.00 31.13
CA HIS A 42 -14.80 -8.06 30.48
C HIS A 42 -14.55 -8.06 28.97
N ALA A 43 -14.60 -6.90 28.32
CA ALA A 43 -14.38 -6.81 26.88
C ALA A 43 -12.96 -7.24 26.48
N LEU A 44 -11.93 -6.78 27.19
CA LEU A 44 -10.54 -7.16 26.89
C LEU A 44 -10.31 -8.67 27.07
N GLU A 45 -10.84 -9.25 28.13
CA GLU A 45 -10.78 -10.70 28.40
C GLU A 45 -11.55 -11.50 27.33
N ALA A 46 -12.73 -11.04 26.93
CA ALA A 46 -13.51 -11.67 25.87
C ALA A 46 -12.79 -11.60 24.51
N PHE A 47 -12.22 -10.45 24.16
CA PHE A 47 -11.46 -10.31 22.91
C PHE A 47 -10.22 -11.20 22.90
N GLU A 48 -9.48 -11.25 24.02
CA GLU A 48 -8.32 -12.12 24.16
C GLU A 48 -8.70 -13.61 24.02
N ALA A 49 -9.78 -14.04 24.68
CA ALA A 49 -10.28 -15.42 24.58
C ALA A 49 -10.66 -15.80 23.13
N ALA A 50 -11.11 -14.83 22.34
CA ALA A 50 -11.39 -15.00 20.91
C ALA A 50 -10.15 -14.82 20.00
N GLY A 51 -8.95 -14.69 20.58
CA GLY A 51 -7.69 -14.53 19.84
C GLY A 51 -7.50 -13.14 19.24
N VAL A 52 -8.17 -12.11 19.76
CA VAL A 52 -8.10 -10.74 19.26
C VAL A 52 -7.51 -9.78 20.30
N LEU A 53 -6.40 -9.14 19.95
CA LEU A 53 -5.75 -8.15 20.82
C LEU A 53 -6.12 -6.71 20.43
N ALA A 54 -6.37 -5.88 21.43
CA ALA A 54 -6.60 -4.44 21.29
C ALA A 54 -5.26 -3.69 21.30
N PHE A 55 -4.71 -3.35 20.12
CA PHE A 55 -3.41 -2.68 20.04
C PHE A 55 -3.46 -1.20 20.43
N ASN A 56 -4.65 -0.58 20.35
CA ASN A 56 -4.90 0.77 20.80
C ASN A 56 -6.23 0.83 21.56
N VAL A 57 -6.17 1.26 22.82
CA VAL A 57 -7.29 1.39 23.76
C VAL A 57 -7.32 2.87 24.15
N SER A 58 -8.18 3.61 23.46
CA SER A 58 -8.32 5.05 23.64
C SER A 58 -9.61 5.36 24.36
N LEU A 59 -9.53 6.10 25.46
CA LEU A 59 -10.72 6.54 26.19
C LEU A 59 -11.32 7.79 25.53
N HIS A 60 -12.57 7.65 25.13
CA HIS A 60 -13.42 8.69 24.58
C HIS A 60 -14.64 8.87 25.51
N GLY A 61 -15.72 9.44 24.98
CA GLY A 61 -17.02 9.57 25.63
C GLY A 61 -17.50 11.00 25.57
N GLY A 62 -18.67 11.28 26.16
CA GLY A 62 -19.19 12.64 26.20
C GLY A 62 -18.11 13.61 26.68
N GLU A 63 -17.56 13.34 27.86
CA GLU A 63 -16.27 13.83 28.34
C GLU A 63 -15.72 12.87 29.39
N VAL A 64 -14.65 12.13 29.06
CA VAL A 64 -14.05 11.12 29.95
C VAL A 64 -13.62 11.71 31.29
N THR A 65 -13.13 12.95 31.32
CA THR A 65 -12.67 13.61 32.55
C THR A 65 -13.81 13.97 33.51
N THR A 66 -15.07 13.79 33.12
CA THR A 66 -16.21 13.91 34.06
C THR A 66 -16.27 12.76 35.06
N MET A 67 -15.65 11.63 34.75
CA MET A 67 -15.58 10.46 35.63
C MET A 67 -14.86 10.78 36.95
N PRO A 68 -15.18 10.07 38.05
CA PRO A 68 -14.45 10.21 39.30
C PRO A 68 -12.95 9.86 39.13
N PRO A 69 -12.02 10.58 39.79
CA PRO A 69 -10.58 10.32 39.67
C PRO A 69 -10.19 8.87 39.98
N ALA A 70 -10.83 8.24 40.98
CA ALA A 70 -10.58 6.84 41.31
C ALA A 70 -10.91 5.88 40.15
N VAL A 71 -12.01 6.13 39.42
CA VAL A 71 -12.39 5.31 38.25
C VAL A 71 -11.42 5.54 37.09
N LEU A 72 -10.96 6.78 36.88
CA LEU A 72 -9.94 7.09 35.88
C LEU A 72 -8.62 6.36 36.20
N GLU A 73 -8.20 6.38 37.45
CA GLU A 73 -7.00 5.68 37.93
C GLU A 73 -7.09 4.17 37.68
N GLU A 74 -8.23 3.55 37.98
CA GLU A 74 -8.48 2.14 37.69
C GLU A 74 -8.42 1.83 36.19
N LEU A 75 -9.08 2.63 35.36
CA LEU A 75 -9.05 2.46 33.90
C LEU A 75 -7.63 2.58 33.34
N PHE A 76 -6.87 3.58 33.78
CA PHE A 76 -5.47 3.75 33.36
C PHE A 76 -4.59 2.60 33.83
N THR A 77 -4.81 2.10 35.04
CA THR A 77 -4.09 0.93 35.59
C THR A 77 -4.40 -0.32 34.78
N LEU A 78 -5.68 -0.56 34.47
CA LEU A 78 -6.13 -1.68 33.65
C LEU A 78 -5.50 -1.65 32.25
N ILE A 79 -5.56 -0.52 31.55
CA ILE A 79 -5.00 -0.37 30.20
C ILE A 79 -3.48 -0.57 30.21
N ARG A 80 -2.77 -0.02 31.21
CA ARG A 80 -1.32 -0.23 31.35
C ARG A 80 -0.99 -1.70 31.62
N GLY A 81 -1.73 -2.35 32.51
CA GLY A 81 -1.57 -3.77 32.81
C GLY A 81 -1.76 -4.63 31.56
N TYR A 82 -2.81 -4.35 30.78
CA TYR A 82 -3.08 -5.00 29.50
C TYR A 82 -1.89 -4.85 28.54
N TYR A 83 -1.41 -3.63 28.28
CA TYR A 83 -0.25 -3.44 27.38
C TYR A 83 1.04 -4.08 27.86
N MET A 84 1.26 -4.13 29.18
CA MET A 84 2.41 -4.81 29.74
C MET A 84 2.30 -6.34 29.58
N GLY A 85 1.11 -6.90 29.80
CA GLY A 85 0.85 -8.34 29.65
C GLY A 85 0.95 -8.85 28.20
N HIS A 86 0.69 -7.98 27.21
CA HIS A 86 0.70 -8.35 25.79
C HIS A 86 1.79 -7.67 24.98
N PHE A 87 2.84 -7.15 25.63
CA PHE A 87 3.89 -6.36 24.96
C PHE A 87 4.55 -7.13 23.81
N ASP A 88 4.95 -8.38 24.03
CA ASP A 88 5.64 -9.19 23.01
C ASP A 88 4.72 -9.52 21.83
N ALA A 89 3.47 -9.90 22.10
CA ALA A 89 2.49 -10.21 21.06
C ALA A 89 2.15 -8.99 20.20
N LEU A 90 1.95 -7.83 20.82
CA LEU A 90 1.69 -6.57 20.10
C LEU A 90 2.92 -6.12 19.29
N SER A 91 4.12 -6.26 19.86
CA SER A 91 5.38 -5.94 19.17
C SER A 91 5.61 -6.85 17.96
N ALA A 92 5.31 -8.14 18.07
CA ALA A 92 5.37 -9.10 16.95
C ALA A 92 4.38 -8.74 15.82
N LEU A 93 3.28 -8.06 16.14
CA LEU A 93 2.30 -7.52 15.17
C LEU A 93 2.70 -6.12 14.65
N GLY A 94 3.92 -5.66 14.92
CA GLY A 94 4.43 -4.36 14.47
C GLY A 94 3.77 -3.16 15.14
N GLN A 95 3.10 -3.35 16.29
CA GLN A 95 2.42 -2.28 17.01
C GLN A 95 3.40 -1.58 17.95
N PRO A 96 3.40 -0.24 18.01
CA PRO A 96 4.29 0.50 18.90
C PRO A 96 3.90 0.30 20.37
N LYS A 97 4.81 0.63 21.28
CA LYS A 97 4.51 0.69 22.71
C LYS A 97 3.40 1.70 22.98
N SER A 98 2.23 1.19 23.38
CA SER A 98 1.06 2.00 23.70
C SER A 98 1.03 2.39 25.18
N VAL A 99 0.42 3.55 25.45
CA VAL A 99 0.08 4.05 26.79
C VAL A 99 -1.41 4.39 26.79
N PRO A 100 -2.08 4.51 27.96
CA PRO A 100 -3.45 4.97 27.99
C PRO A 100 -3.59 6.31 27.25
N HIS A 101 -4.55 6.40 26.33
CA HIS A 101 -4.84 7.61 25.58
C HIS A 101 -6.22 8.15 25.96
N ILE A 102 -6.37 9.47 26.02
CA ILE A 102 -7.66 10.13 26.22
C ILE A 102 -7.95 11.16 25.13
N LYS A 103 -9.22 11.25 24.72
CA LYS A 103 -9.79 12.42 24.04
C LYS A 103 -10.58 13.24 25.05
N THR A 104 -10.20 14.50 25.23
CA THR A 104 -10.82 15.40 26.24
C THR A 104 -11.11 16.78 25.65
N ASN A 105 -12.17 17.42 26.13
CA ASN A 105 -12.44 18.84 25.90
C ASN A 105 -11.52 19.76 26.69
N LEU A 106 -10.62 19.23 27.54
CA LEU A 106 -9.61 19.95 28.32
C LEU A 106 -10.16 20.74 29.54
N TYR A 107 -11.47 20.85 29.73
CA TYR A 107 -12.06 21.68 30.80
C TYR A 107 -11.59 21.28 32.21
N ARG A 108 -11.48 19.98 32.50
CA ARG A 108 -11.06 19.44 33.80
C ARG A 108 -9.59 19.02 33.84
N PHE A 109 -8.76 19.57 32.95
CA PHE A 109 -7.37 19.15 32.83
C PHE A 109 -6.53 19.46 34.07
N GLU A 110 -6.52 20.72 34.53
CA GLU A 110 -5.81 21.16 35.73
C GLU A 110 -5.99 20.25 36.96
N PRO A 111 -7.22 19.97 37.46
CA PRO A 111 -7.41 19.15 38.66
C PRO A 111 -7.05 17.66 38.47
N LEU A 112 -6.79 17.20 37.24
CA LEU A 112 -6.42 15.81 36.93
C LEU A 112 -4.96 15.69 36.47
N TYR A 113 -4.21 16.79 36.45
CA TYR A 113 -2.87 16.85 35.88
C TYR A 113 -1.93 15.79 36.48
N ASP A 114 -1.85 15.71 37.81
CA ASP A 114 -0.96 14.77 38.51
C ASP A 114 -1.33 13.32 38.24
N LEU A 115 -2.63 13.02 38.14
CA LEU A 115 -3.10 11.69 37.77
C LEU A 115 -2.64 11.31 36.36
N PHE A 116 -2.75 12.22 35.39
CA PHE A 116 -2.28 11.98 34.02
C PHE A 116 -0.77 11.80 33.96
N VAL A 117 -0.01 12.61 34.70
CA VAL A 117 1.46 12.47 34.82
C VAL A 117 1.85 11.11 35.39
N LYS A 118 1.19 10.69 36.49
CA LYS A 118 1.43 9.40 37.15
C LYS A 118 1.26 8.21 36.19
N HIS A 119 0.24 8.25 35.34
CA HIS A 119 -0.07 7.16 34.41
C HIS A 119 0.51 7.34 33.00
N LYS A 120 1.26 8.43 32.76
CA LYS A 120 1.85 8.77 31.46
C LYS A 120 0.81 8.83 30.34
N VAL A 121 -0.36 9.38 30.65
CA VAL A 121 -1.51 9.40 29.75
C VAL A 121 -1.19 10.23 28.51
N SER A 122 -1.45 9.70 27.32
CA SER A 122 -1.38 10.45 26.07
C SER A 122 -2.66 11.27 25.91
N ILE A 123 -2.57 12.56 25.57
CA ILE A 123 -3.72 13.48 25.55
C ILE A 123 -4.00 14.00 24.15
N SER A 124 -5.25 13.89 23.71
CA SER A 124 -5.79 14.61 22.55
C SER A 124 -6.84 15.60 23.06
N ALA A 125 -6.50 16.89 23.06
CA ALA A 125 -7.40 17.94 23.48
C ALA A 125 -8.25 18.42 22.30
N SER A 126 -9.48 18.83 22.59
CA SER A 126 -10.42 19.38 21.63
C SER A 126 -10.44 20.90 21.80
N ILE A 127 -9.82 21.63 20.87
CA ILE A 127 -9.69 23.10 20.87
C ILE A 127 -10.00 23.58 19.45
N ASP A 128 -11.03 24.41 19.27
CA ASP A 128 -11.43 24.86 17.93
C ASP A 128 -10.70 26.14 17.57
N LEU A 129 -10.60 26.38 16.27
CA LEU A 129 -10.03 27.59 15.71
C LEU A 129 -11.04 28.21 14.73
N PRO A 130 -11.15 29.54 14.65
CA PRO A 130 -10.50 30.49 15.55
C PRO A 130 -11.05 30.37 16.98
N LEU A 131 -10.28 30.81 17.98
CA LEU A 131 -10.62 30.76 19.41
C LEU A 131 -11.89 31.55 19.72
N SER A 132 -12.23 32.55 18.92
CA SER A 132 -13.52 33.24 18.95
C SER A 132 -14.70 32.29 18.68
N MET A 133 -14.54 31.36 17.73
CA MET A 133 -15.54 30.34 17.42
C MET A 133 -15.56 29.22 18.46
N HIS A 134 -14.41 28.89 19.05
CA HIS A 134 -14.36 28.02 20.23
C HIS A 134 -15.22 28.58 21.38
N ALA A 135 -15.05 29.86 21.71
CA ALA A 135 -15.84 30.53 22.75
C ALA A 135 -17.35 30.51 22.45
N LYS A 136 -17.73 30.68 21.18
CA LYS A 136 -19.11 30.76 20.72
C LYS A 136 -19.81 29.40 20.69
N HIS A 137 -19.14 28.37 20.19
CA HIS A 137 -19.77 27.09 19.86
C HIS A 137 -19.44 25.97 20.83
N ARG A 138 -18.36 26.08 21.59
CA ARG A 138 -17.92 25.06 22.55
C ARG A 138 -18.20 25.50 23.98
N THR A 139 -19.46 25.76 24.30
CA THR A 139 -19.88 26.36 25.56
C THR A 139 -20.12 25.33 26.67
N THR A 140 -20.20 25.81 27.91
CA THR A 140 -20.78 25.01 29.01
C THR A 140 -22.24 24.65 28.69
N ARG A 141 -22.82 23.66 29.39
CA ARG A 141 -24.25 23.34 29.20
C ARG A 141 -25.20 24.51 29.46
N GLY A 142 -24.76 25.54 30.20
CA GLY A 142 -25.52 26.78 30.42
C GLY A 142 -25.35 27.83 29.30
N GLY A 143 -24.59 27.52 28.24
CA GLY A 143 -24.33 28.43 27.12
C GLY A 143 -23.21 29.45 27.36
N ALA A 144 -22.58 29.45 28.53
CA ALA A 144 -21.46 30.35 28.81
C ALA A 144 -20.17 29.89 28.12
N SER A 145 -19.43 30.85 27.56
CA SER A 145 -18.04 30.66 27.14
C SER A 145 -17.17 30.29 28.34
N TRP A 146 -16.11 29.54 28.09
CA TRP A 146 -15.09 29.20 29.08
C TRP A 146 -13.67 29.38 28.51
N LEU A 147 -13.53 30.24 27.49
CA LEU A 147 -12.28 30.47 26.76
C LEU A 147 -11.10 30.80 27.69
N ASP A 148 -11.30 31.64 28.71
CA ASP A 148 -10.22 31.99 29.66
C ASP A 148 -9.62 30.74 30.31
N LYS A 149 -10.48 29.83 30.78
CA LYS A 149 -10.06 28.54 31.33
C LYS A 149 -9.45 27.61 30.26
N THR A 150 -9.89 27.69 29.02
CA THR A 150 -9.24 27.00 27.89
C THR A 150 -7.78 27.47 27.74
N LEU A 151 -7.54 28.79 27.77
CA LEU A 151 -6.20 29.37 27.63
C LEU A 151 -5.28 28.97 28.78
N GLU A 152 -5.78 28.99 30.02
CA GLU A 152 -5.05 28.50 31.20
C GLU A 152 -4.66 27.03 31.05
N ASN A 153 -5.62 26.18 30.69
CA ASN A 153 -5.35 24.76 30.51
C ASN A 153 -4.44 24.47 29.31
N LEU A 154 -4.45 25.29 28.26
CA LEU A 154 -3.51 25.18 27.13
C LEU A 154 -2.07 25.45 27.58
N ARG A 155 -1.84 26.48 28.41
CA ARG A 155 -0.52 26.74 29.00
C ARG A 155 -0.06 25.58 29.88
N LEU A 156 -0.98 24.96 30.63
CA LEU A 156 -0.66 23.79 31.42
C LEU A 156 -0.36 22.57 30.53
N LEU A 157 -1.14 22.38 29.46
CA LEU A 157 -0.95 21.29 28.49
C LEU A 157 0.41 21.43 27.80
N ALA A 158 0.83 22.65 27.43
CA ALA A 158 2.15 22.91 26.85
C ALA A 158 3.30 22.33 27.71
N ARG A 159 3.18 22.45 29.04
CA ARG A 159 4.16 21.95 30.03
C ARG A 159 4.02 20.46 30.35
N TYR A 160 2.95 19.81 29.92
CA TYR A 160 2.70 18.39 30.18
C TYR A 160 3.80 17.52 29.53
N PRO A 161 4.47 16.62 30.28
CA PRO A 161 5.69 15.96 29.82
C PRO A 161 5.47 14.78 28.89
N HIS A 162 4.23 14.26 28.79
CA HIS A 162 3.92 13.09 27.96
C HIS A 162 3.28 13.50 26.63
N ALA A 163 2.97 12.51 25.79
CA ALA A 163 2.40 12.74 24.48
C ALA A 163 1.10 13.57 24.58
N LYS A 164 1.04 14.62 23.76
CA LYS A 164 -0.05 15.59 23.73
C LYS A 164 -0.26 16.11 22.33
N LYS A 165 -1.52 16.42 22.01
CA LYS A 165 -1.98 16.93 20.73
C LYS A 165 -3.25 17.75 20.94
N ILE A 166 -3.48 18.76 20.11
CA ILE A 166 -4.80 19.41 20.02
C ILE A 166 -5.47 19.09 18.69
N SER A 167 -6.80 19.15 18.63
CA SER A 167 -7.54 19.03 17.38
C SER A 167 -8.70 20.00 17.33
N ALA A 168 -8.89 20.63 16.17
CA ALA A 168 -9.97 21.58 15.91
C ALA A 168 -11.02 20.93 15.01
N THR A 169 -12.29 21.05 15.40
CA THR A 169 -13.42 20.67 14.55
C THR A 169 -13.94 21.92 13.87
N LEU A 170 -13.83 21.97 12.54
CA LEU A 170 -14.16 23.14 11.72
C LEU A 170 -15.44 22.90 10.92
N CYS A 171 -16.36 23.85 11.02
CA CYS A 171 -17.56 23.99 10.18
C CYS A 171 -17.34 25.15 9.18
N GLU A 172 -18.23 25.31 8.20
CA GLU A 172 -18.20 26.43 7.24
C GLU A 172 -18.03 27.78 7.95
N GLU A 173 -18.74 27.99 9.06
CA GLU A 173 -18.72 29.24 9.83
C GLU A 173 -17.36 29.52 10.48
N HIS A 174 -16.58 28.48 10.79
CA HIS A 174 -15.23 28.65 11.33
C HIS A 174 -14.28 29.14 10.24
N LEU A 175 -14.55 28.80 8.98
CA LEU A 175 -13.74 29.14 7.80
C LEU A 175 -14.15 30.47 7.18
N ALA A 176 -15.04 31.23 7.82
CA ALA A 176 -15.37 32.59 7.43
C ALA A 176 -14.21 33.57 7.65
N ASP A 177 -13.33 33.28 8.62
CA ASP A 177 -12.16 34.08 8.97
C ASP A 177 -10.92 33.19 9.12
N ILE A 178 -10.37 32.74 7.99
CA ILE A 178 -9.14 31.94 7.94
C ILE A 178 -7.92 32.70 8.48
N PRO A 179 -7.74 34.02 8.23
CA PRO A 179 -6.68 34.79 8.88
C PRO A 179 -6.67 34.65 10.40
N ALA A 180 -7.83 34.73 11.07
CA ALA A 180 -7.91 34.51 12.52
C ALA A 180 -7.45 33.10 12.95
N ILE A 181 -7.73 32.06 12.15
CA ILE A 181 -7.19 30.70 12.41
C ILE A 181 -5.67 30.71 12.40
N ILE A 182 -5.05 31.38 11.42
CA ILE A 182 -3.59 31.46 11.29
C ILE A 182 -2.99 32.22 12.48
N GLU A 183 -3.58 33.34 12.86
CA GLU A 183 -3.18 34.12 14.04
C GLU A 183 -3.25 33.29 15.32
N ASP A 184 -4.35 32.55 15.53
CA ASP A 184 -4.52 31.70 16.71
C ASP A 184 -3.53 30.52 16.75
N ILE A 185 -3.17 29.95 15.59
CA ILE A 185 -2.11 28.93 15.54
C ILE A 185 -0.79 29.53 16.05
N TRP A 186 -0.42 30.73 15.59
CA TRP A 186 0.79 31.39 16.07
C TRP A 186 0.72 31.77 17.55
N PHE A 187 -0.43 32.28 17.99
CA PHE A 187 -0.66 32.64 19.39
C PHE A 187 -0.52 31.41 20.31
N ILE A 188 -1.14 30.29 19.95
CA ILE A 188 -1.03 29.05 20.73
C ILE A 188 0.42 28.54 20.71
N HIS A 189 1.11 28.65 19.57
CA HIS A 189 2.48 28.19 19.44
C HIS A 189 3.48 29.00 20.26
N ARG A 190 3.50 30.31 20.04
CA ARG A 190 4.55 31.21 20.54
C ARG A 190 4.19 31.81 21.90
N GLU A 191 2.93 32.20 22.10
CA GLU A 191 2.51 32.89 23.33
C GLU A 191 2.05 31.93 24.43
N LEU A 192 1.31 30.88 24.07
CA LEU A 192 0.90 29.84 25.05
C LEU A 192 1.95 28.73 25.21
N GLY A 193 2.88 28.62 24.26
CA GLY A 193 4.00 27.67 24.29
C GLY A 193 3.63 26.23 23.91
N PHE A 194 2.45 25.99 23.33
CA PHE A 194 2.06 24.65 22.89
C PHE A 194 2.63 24.37 21.48
N ASP A 195 3.38 23.28 21.30
CA ASP A 195 3.94 22.92 20.00
C ASP A 195 2.83 22.59 18.97
N MET A 196 2.56 23.53 18.07
CA MET A 196 1.54 23.40 17.04
C MET A 196 1.94 22.44 15.92
N ASN A 197 3.15 21.86 15.93
CA ASN A 197 3.41 20.68 15.11
C ASN A 197 2.52 19.49 15.51
N ARG A 198 1.95 19.50 16.73
CA ARG A 198 1.07 18.46 17.28
C ARG A 198 -0.40 18.85 17.22
N PHE A 199 -0.84 19.31 16.05
CA PHE A 199 -2.19 19.76 15.78
C PHE A 199 -2.85 18.92 14.67
N ASN A 200 -4.17 18.75 14.75
CA ASN A 200 -4.97 18.18 13.65
C ASN A 200 -6.22 19.03 13.37
N VAL A 201 -6.48 19.25 12.10
CA VAL A 201 -7.73 19.75 11.57
C VAL A 201 -8.67 18.58 11.31
N MET A 202 -9.92 18.74 11.74
CA MET A 202 -11.02 17.86 11.41
C MET A 202 -12.17 18.71 10.89
N PHE A 203 -12.88 18.26 9.86
CA PHE A 203 -14.11 18.92 9.43
C PHE A 203 -15.31 18.25 10.08
N ALA A 204 -16.25 19.05 10.56
CA ALA A 204 -17.55 18.55 10.99
C ALA A 204 -18.23 17.80 9.84
N PHE A 205 -19.10 16.86 10.20
CA PHE A 205 -19.91 16.10 9.25
C PHE A 205 -21.37 16.21 9.67
N GLU A 206 -22.27 16.06 8.70
CA GLU A 206 -23.71 16.04 8.95
C GLU A 206 -24.05 14.92 9.93
N SER A 207 -24.87 15.24 10.93
CA SER A 207 -25.25 14.33 12.00
C SER A 207 -26.71 14.56 12.32
N GLU A 208 -27.55 13.59 11.98
CA GLU A 208 -28.99 13.60 12.28
C GLU A 208 -29.27 13.82 13.78
N LEU A 209 -28.43 13.26 14.66
CA LEU A 209 -28.52 13.44 16.11
C LEU A 209 -28.27 14.90 16.52
N ASN A 210 -27.28 15.56 15.92
CA ASN A 210 -26.99 16.96 16.18
C ASN A 210 -28.06 17.87 15.59
N GLU A 211 -28.48 17.62 14.35
CA GLU A 211 -29.52 18.38 13.67
C GLU A 211 -30.82 18.37 14.47
N SER A 212 -31.30 17.18 14.84
CA SER A 212 -32.50 17.02 15.68
C SER A 212 -32.37 17.78 16.99
N HIS A 213 -31.20 17.73 17.61
CA HIS A 213 -30.92 18.42 18.87
C HIS A 213 -30.96 19.94 18.74
N GLU A 214 -30.29 20.53 17.75
CA GLU A 214 -30.26 21.99 17.58
C GLU A 214 -31.62 22.53 17.11
N VAL A 215 -32.32 21.81 16.23
CA VAL A 215 -33.69 22.16 15.80
C VAL A 215 -34.65 22.15 16.99
N SER A 216 -34.52 21.18 17.91
CA SER A 216 -35.36 21.13 19.14
C SER A 216 -35.18 22.35 20.05
N LYS A 217 -34.03 23.05 19.94
CA LYS A 217 -33.74 24.30 20.66
C LYS A 217 -34.13 25.56 19.87
N GLY A 218 -34.74 25.41 18.69
CA GLY A 218 -35.04 26.51 17.79
C GLY A 218 -33.79 27.13 17.15
N LYS A 219 -32.71 26.36 16.98
CA LYS A 219 -31.46 26.80 16.35
C LYS A 219 -31.22 26.05 15.05
N ALA A 220 -30.54 26.71 14.11
CA ALA A 220 -30.00 26.03 12.94
C ALA A 220 -28.70 25.29 13.30
N PRO A 221 -28.49 24.05 12.84
CA PRO A 221 -27.21 23.36 12.98
C PRO A 221 -26.12 24.10 12.19
N LEU A 222 -24.86 23.89 12.57
CA LEU A 222 -23.74 24.43 11.80
C LEU A 222 -23.56 23.72 10.47
N THR A 223 -23.08 24.47 9.48
CA THR A 223 -22.93 23.99 8.12
C THR A 223 -21.62 23.21 7.97
N GLN A 224 -21.67 22.02 7.37
CA GLN A 224 -20.44 21.30 7.01
C GLN A 224 -19.62 22.15 6.03
N ALA A 225 -18.30 22.23 6.26
CA ALA A 225 -17.40 22.95 5.37
C ALA A 225 -17.45 22.40 3.93
N SER A 226 -17.82 23.26 2.98
CA SER A 226 -17.84 22.96 1.56
C SER A 226 -16.44 22.61 1.02
N PRO A 227 -16.33 21.81 -0.06
CA PRO A 227 -15.04 21.48 -0.67
C PRO A 227 -14.20 22.71 -1.04
N ALA A 228 -14.86 23.79 -1.47
CA ALA A 228 -14.19 25.07 -1.77
C ALA A 228 -13.54 25.67 -0.52
N LYS A 229 -14.26 25.72 0.61
CA LYS A 229 -13.73 26.25 1.87
C LYS A 229 -12.65 25.37 2.48
N GLN A 230 -12.76 24.04 2.36
CA GLN A 230 -11.67 23.13 2.76
C GLN A 230 -10.38 23.40 1.98
N MET A 231 -10.49 23.64 0.66
CA MET A 231 -9.36 23.97 -0.21
C MET A 231 -8.79 25.37 0.07
N GLU A 232 -9.64 26.35 0.35
CA GLU A 232 -9.22 27.70 0.75
C GLU A 232 -8.37 27.65 2.03
N LEU A 233 -8.83 26.93 3.06
CA LEU A 233 -8.06 26.72 4.28
C LEU A 233 -6.72 26.03 3.97
N TYR A 234 -6.74 24.93 3.21
CA TYR A 234 -5.52 24.19 2.90
C TYR A 234 -4.46 25.06 2.21
N ARG A 235 -4.87 25.89 1.24
CA ARG A 235 -3.96 26.83 0.55
C ARG A 235 -3.42 27.90 1.50
N ALA A 236 -4.29 28.51 2.28
CA ALA A 236 -3.90 29.56 3.23
C ALA A 236 -2.92 29.05 4.29
N LEU A 237 -3.15 27.84 4.83
CA LEU A 237 -2.20 27.22 5.77
C LEU A 237 -0.87 26.86 5.08
N ASN A 238 -0.90 26.42 3.83
CA ASN A 238 0.33 26.19 3.08
C ASN A 238 1.13 27.49 2.88
N GLU A 239 0.48 28.57 2.48
CA GLU A 239 1.09 29.87 2.29
C GLU A 239 1.68 30.42 3.59
N ALA A 240 0.95 30.30 4.69
CA ALA A 240 1.37 30.86 5.98
C ALA A 240 2.48 30.07 6.69
N PHE A 241 2.56 28.75 6.50
CA PHE A 241 3.41 27.88 7.33
C PHE A 241 4.50 27.11 6.58
N SER A 242 4.52 27.09 5.25
CA SER A 242 5.63 26.48 4.51
C SER A 242 6.93 27.27 4.73
N GLY A 243 8.04 26.58 4.99
CA GLY A 243 9.32 27.20 5.32
C GLY A 243 9.43 27.75 6.74
N THR A 244 8.45 27.48 7.61
CA THR A 244 8.44 27.93 9.02
C THR A 244 8.73 26.78 9.99
N GLU A 245 8.89 27.08 11.28
CA GLU A 245 9.01 26.08 12.36
C GLU A 245 7.81 25.14 12.52
N LEU A 246 6.68 25.44 11.87
CA LEU A 246 5.45 24.63 11.88
C LEU A 246 5.23 23.82 10.61
N GLU A 247 6.15 23.87 9.64
CA GLU A 247 6.02 23.13 8.39
C GLU A 247 5.94 21.61 8.64
N GLU A 248 6.69 21.08 9.61
CA GLU A 248 6.65 19.65 9.93
C GLU A 248 5.23 19.21 10.31
N GLY A 249 4.56 19.97 11.16
CA GLY A 249 3.18 19.79 11.57
C GLY A 249 2.22 19.85 10.40
N LEU A 250 2.32 20.90 9.58
CA LEU A 250 1.51 21.07 8.38
C LEU A 250 1.60 19.85 7.46
N ARG A 251 2.83 19.38 7.19
CA ARG A 251 3.09 18.28 6.26
C ARG A 251 2.71 16.93 6.86
N ARG A 252 2.93 16.70 8.16
CA ARG A 252 2.77 15.38 8.80
C ARG A 252 1.45 15.20 9.54
N HIS A 253 1.02 16.16 10.33
CA HIS A 253 0.01 15.95 11.36
C HIS A 253 -1.32 16.67 11.12
N TRP A 254 -1.29 17.90 10.60
CA TRP A 254 -2.48 18.77 10.54
C TRP A 254 -3.63 18.16 9.74
N PHE A 255 -3.31 17.45 8.65
CA PHE A 255 -4.28 16.84 7.75
C PHE A 255 -4.28 15.30 7.79
N ASP A 256 -3.80 14.69 8.88
CA ASP A 256 -3.61 13.24 8.97
C ASP A 256 -4.91 12.42 8.79
N GLU A 257 -6.07 12.98 9.16
CA GLU A 257 -7.38 12.35 8.96
C GLU A 257 -7.72 12.10 7.47
N PHE A 258 -7.08 12.85 6.57
CA PHE A 258 -7.34 12.82 5.13
C PHE A 258 -6.29 12.02 4.37
N LYS A 259 -5.34 11.38 5.07
CA LYS A 259 -4.28 10.55 4.48
C LYS A 259 -4.66 9.07 4.43
N PRO A 260 -3.97 8.25 3.61
CA PRO A 260 -4.34 6.84 3.40
C PRO A 260 -4.15 5.94 4.63
N SER A 261 -3.34 6.38 5.61
CA SER A 261 -3.12 5.69 6.89
C SER A 261 -4.35 5.76 7.82
N TYR A 262 -5.28 6.68 7.57
CA TYR A 262 -6.43 6.90 8.44
C TYR A 262 -7.61 5.97 8.12
N CYS A 263 -8.50 5.76 9.10
CA CYS A 263 -9.61 4.81 8.98
C CYS A 263 -10.58 5.15 7.83
N THR A 264 -10.69 6.42 7.47
CA THR A 264 -11.53 6.94 6.38
C THR A 264 -11.10 6.43 5.01
N SER A 265 -9.88 5.91 4.90
CA SER A 265 -9.28 5.32 3.68
C SER A 265 -9.15 3.79 3.75
N ALA A 266 -9.67 3.17 4.82
CA ALA A 266 -9.69 1.72 4.93
C ALA A 266 -10.59 1.10 3.86
N PHE A 267 -10.23 -0.10 3.38
CA PHE A 267 -11.10 -0.84 2.46
C PHE A 267 -12.40 -1.24 3.17
N ASN A 268 -12.29 -1.80 4.37
CA ASN A 268 -13.41 -2.03 5.28
C ASN A 268 -12.99 -1.65 6.71
N CYS A 269 -13.49 -0.52 7.23
CA CYS A 269 -13.12 -0.11 8.59
C CYS A 269 -13.74 -1.00 9.68
N GLY A 270 -14.82 -1.73 9.38
CA GLY A 270 -15.51 -2.62 10.33
C GLY A 270 -14.74 -3.86 10.73
N GLU A 271 -13.61 -4.14 10.07
CA GLU A 271 -12.70 -5.24 10.41
C GLU A 271 -11.65 -4.85 11.47
N ARG A 272 -11.50 -3.55 11.75
CA ARG A 272 -10.37 -3.05 12.54
C ARG A 272 -10.75 -2.07 13.64
N PHE A 273 -11.80 -1.27 13.46
CA PHE A 273 -12.15 -0.19 14.37
C PHE A 273 -13.45 -0.51 15.10
N PHE A 274 -13.42 -0.35 16.42
CA PHE A 274 -14.54 -0.67 17.32
C PHE A 274 -14.66 0.42 18.38
N LEU A 275 -15.88 0.79 18.72
CA LEU A 275 -16.21 1.66 19.83
C LEU A 275 -17.08 0.90 20.83
N LEU A 276 -16.58 0.72 22.04
CA LEU A 276 -17.29 0.07 23.14
C LEU A 276 -17.86 1.14 24.08
N GLN A 277 -19.14 1.05 24.43
CA GLN A 277 -19.78 1.87 25.45
C GLN A 277 -19.77 1.18 26.83
N SER A 278 -20.03 1.95 27.89
CA SER A 278 -20.05 1.44 29.27
C SER A 278 -21.11 0.38 29.53
N ASP A 279 -22.19 0.36 28.74
CA ASP A 279 -23.26 -0.65 28.78
C ASP A 279 -22.95 -1.92 27.98
N GLY A 280 -21.76 -2.00 27.39
CA GLY A 280 -21.33 -3.14 26.57
C GLY A 280 -21.67 -3.01 25.10
N SER A 281 -22.45 -2.01 24.68
CA SER A 281 -22.81 -1.80 23.27
C SER A 281 -21.57 -1.47 22.45
N VAL A 282 -21.43 -2.11 21.29
CA VAL A 282 -20.31 -1.97 20.38
C VAL A 282 -20.79 -1.32 19.10
N TYR A 283 -20.12 -0.25 18.67
CA TYR A 283 -20.36 0.47 17.43
C TYR A 283 -19.08 0.49 16.58
N SER A 284 -19.18 1.00 15.36
CA SER A 284 -18.02 1.15 14.45
C SER A 284 -16.93 2.10 14.98
N CYS A 285 -17.32 3.31 15.37
CA CYS A 285 -16.42 4.39 15.75
C CYS A 285 -17.23 5.56 16.32
N VAL A 286 -16.55 6.67 16.64
CA VAL A 286 -17.20 7.92 17.08
C VAL A 286 -18.25 8.44 16.08
N ARG A 287 -18.00 8.36 14.77
CA ARG A 287 -18.94 8.85 13.75
C ARG A 287 -20.19 7.97 13.60
N GLY A 288 -20.10 6.71 14.00
CA GLY A 288 -21.20 5.74 13.96
C GLY A 288 -21.87 5.49 15.30
N GLN A 289 -21.42 6.19 16.35
CA GLN A 289 -21.92 5.99 17.69
C GLN A 289 -23.39 6.40 17.78
N GLY A 290 -24.24 5.50 18.27
CA GLY A 290 -25.66 5.76 18.40
C GLY A 290 -26.47 5.62 17.11
N LEU A 291 -25.86 5.17 16.02
CA LEU A 291 -26.54 4.82 14.76
C LEU A 291 -26.72 3.31 14.67
N GLU A 292 -27.95 2.85 14.41
CA GLU A 292 -28.25 1.42 14.36
C GLU A 292 -27.54 0.73 13.19
N GLU A 293 -27.40 1.41 12.05
CA GLU A 293 -26.67 0.91 10.87
C GLU A 293 -25.18 0.63 11.17
N LEU A 294 -24.65 1.17 12.26
CA LEU A 294 -23.26 1.04 12.68
C LEU A 294 -23.11 0.42 14.08
N HIS A 295 -24.18 -0.15 14.64
CA HIS A 295 -24.17 -0.95 15.88
C HIS A 295 -23.77 -2.40 15.58
N TYR A 296 -22.71 -2.90 16.20
CA TYR A 296 -22.11 -4.21 15.92
C TYR A 296 -22.58 -5.33 16.85
N GLY A 297 -23.13 -5.00 18.01
CA GLY A 297 -23.60 -5.96 19.03
C GLY A 297 -23.27 -5.48 20.44
N ASN A 298 -23.35 -6.36 21.43
CA ASN A 298 -23.01 -6.06 22.82
C ASN A 298 -22.12 -7.15 23.43
N VAL A 299 -21.00 -6.77 24.04
CA VAL A 299 -19.99 -7.71 24.59
C VAL A 299 -20.50 -8.60 25.73
N PHE A 300 -21.66 -8.29 26.32
CA PHE A 300 -22.27 -9.10 27.36
C PHE A 300 -23.24 -10.15 26.83
N THR A 301 -23.78 -9.96 25.63
CA THR A 301 -24.83 -10.83 25.07
C THR A 301 -24.40 -11.59 23.81
N ASP A 302 -23.48 -11.02 23.04
CA ASP A 302 -23.05 -11.56 21.75
C ASP A 302 -21.63 -12.11 21.84
N SER A 303 -21.32 -13.11 21.02
CA SER A 303 -19.95 -13.61 20.89
C SER A 303 -19.07 -12.60 20.17
N VAL A 304 -17.77 -12.60 20.45
CA VAL A 304 -16.81 -11.70 19.78
C VAL A 304 -16.81 -11.94 18.27
N GLU A 305 -16.88 -13.19 17.82
CA GLU A 305 -16.93 -13.55 16.41
C GLU A 305 -18.16 -12.95 15.71
N GLN A 306 -19.32 -12.94 16.39
CA GLN A 306 -20.55 -12.32 15.88
C GLN A 306 -20.41 -10.79 15.76
N ILE A 307 -19.79 -10.15 16.75
CA ILE A 307 -19.53 -8.70 16.74
C ILE A 307 -18.60 -8.33 15.57
N LEU A 308 -17.49 -9.06 15.39
CA LEU A 308 -16.53 -8.84 14.30
C LEU A 308 -17.18 -9.05 12.92
N ALA A 309 -17.91 -10.16 12.74
CA ALA A 309 -18.59 -10.46 11.48
C ALA A 309 -19.69 -9.43 11.17
N THR A 310 -20.42 -8.97 12.18
CA THR A 310 -21.42 -7.91 12.02
C THR A 310 -20.77 -6.59 11.65
N GLY A 311 -19.63 -6.25 12.25
CA GLY A 311 -18.87 -5.05 11.90
C GLY A 311 -18.46 -5.00 10.43
N ALA A 312 -17.80 -6.06 9.97
CA ALA A 312 -17.37 -6.19 8.57
C ALA A 312 -18.56 -6.11 7.59
N ARG A 313 -19.65 -6.82 7.91
CA ARG A 313 -20.87 -6.87 7.08
C ARG A 313 -21.60 -5.53 7.02
N LYS A 314 -21.85 -4.88 8.16
CA LYS A 314 -22.58 -3.59 8.22
C LYS A 314 -21.83 -2.49 7.47
N VAL A 315 -20.50 -2.40 7.64
CA VAL A 315 -19.69 -1.41 6.90
C VAL A 315 -19.68 -1.67 5.40
N SER A 316 -19.49 -2.93 4.97
CA SER A 316 -19.55 -3.28 3.55
C SER A 316 -20.92 -2.95 2.95
N ALA A 317 -22.01 -3.25 3.66
CA ALA A 317 -23.37 -2.95 3.23
C ALA A 317 -23.60 -1.44 3.07
N LEU A 318 -23.05 -0.61 3.95
CA LEU A 318 -23.13 0.85 3.84
C LEU A 318 -22.36 1.39 2.65
N HIS A 319 -21.13 0.91 2.39
CA HIS A 319 -20.42 1.27 1.16
C HIS A 319 -21.27 0.91 -0.06
N GLN A 320 -21.87 -0.28 -0.09
CA GLN A 320 -22.71 -0.75 -1.20
C GLN A 320 -23.98 0.08 -1.40
N ALA A 321 -24.68 0.44 -0.32
CA ALA A 321 -25.94 1.16 -0.36
C ALA A 321 -25.84 2.53 -1.05
N HIS A 322 -24.69 3.19 -0.97
CA HIS A 322 -24.47 4.50 -1.58
C HIS A 322 -23.81 4.43 -2.95
N GLY A 323 -23.45 3.24 -3.45
CA GLY A 323 -22.89 3.05 -4.79
C GLY A 323 -21.45 3.52 -4.98
N PHE A 324 -21.02 3.58 -6.24
CA PHE A 324 -19.64 3.87 -6.64
C PHE A 324 -19.61 4.99 -7.69
N ASP A 325 -19.22 6.19 -7.25
CA ASP A 325 -19.24 7.42 -8.06
C ASP A 325 -18.39 7.30 -9.33
N ALA A 326 -18.91 7.76 -10.47
CA ALA A 326 -18.22 7.70 -11.77
C ALA A 326 -16.87 8.44 -11.75
N SER A 327 -16.74 9.55 -11.00
CA SER A 327 -15.48 10.27 -10.87
C SER A 327 -14.41 9.51 -10.08
N CYS A 328 -14.80 8.51 -9.29
CA CYS A 328 -13.88 7.61 -8.60
C CYS A 328 -13.35 6.50 -9.51
N GLN A 329 -14.11 6.08 -10.53
CA GLN A 329 -13.74 4.98 -11.43
C GLN A 329 -12.52 5.30 -12.31
N GLY A 330 -12.31 6.57 -12.63
CA GLY A 330 -11.12 7.07 -13.34
C GLY A 330 -10.16 7.86 -12.47
N CYS A 331 -10.17 7.66 -11.15
CA CYS A 331 -9.34 8.43 -10.23
C CYS A 331 -7.98 7.75 -9.97
N GLY A 332 -6.89 8.46 -10.27
CA GLY A 332 -5.51 8.07 -9.95
C GLY A 332 -5.23 7.74 -8.48
N HIS A 333 -6.09 8.20 -7.55
CA HIS A 333 -5.90 8.03 -6.11
C HIS A 333 -6.94 7.09 -5.47
N LEU A 334 -7.75 6.37 -6.25
CA LEU A 334 -8.79 5.48 -5.71
C LEU A 334 -8.21 4.43 -4.75
N ARG A 335 -7.02 3.88 -5.07
CA ARG A 335 -6.31 2.91 -4.22
C ARG A 335 -5.96 3.44 -2.83
N LEU A 336 -5.77 4.75 -2.74
CA LEU A 336 -5.41 5.46 -1.54
C LEU A 336 -6.65 5.86 -0.74
N CYS A 337 -7.63 6.54 -1.35
CA CYS A 337 -8.77 7.10 -0.62
C CYS A 337 -9.95 6.14 -0.43
N ARG A 338 -10.11 5.14 -1.32
CA ARG A 338 -11.18 4.12 -1.29
C ARG A 338 -12.57 4.67 -1.02
N THR A 339 -12.88 5.83 -1.60
CA THR A 339 -14.19 6.50 -1.56
C THR A 339 -14.63 7.08 -0.20
N GLY A 340 -13.77 7.06 0.83
CA GLY A 340 -14.02 7.75 2.11
C GLY A 340 -14.84 6.96 3.14
N CYS A 341 -15.30 7.66 4.18
CA CYS A 341 -15.92 7.07 5.36
C CYS A 341 -17.38 6.61 5.14
N PRO A 342 -17.75 5.36 5.46
CA PRO A 342 -19.11 4.84 5.29
C PRO A 342 -20.15 5.56 6.17
N ALA A 343 -19.78 5.98 7.39
CA ALA A 343 -20.67 6.72 8.28
C ALA A 343 -21.06 8.09 7.70
N VAL A 344 -20.12 8.75 7.01
CA VAL A 344 -20.41 10.03 6.34
C VAL A 344 -21.24 9.80 5.09
N LYS A 345 -20.98 8.73 4.32
CA LYS A 345 -21.81 8.36 3.17
C LYS A 345 -23.27 8.14 3.57
N LEU A 346 -23.49 7.50 4.73
CA LEU A 346 -24.83 7.29 5.30
C LEU A 346 -25.55 8.62 5.53
N GLN A 347 -24.92 9.53 6.27
CA GLN A 347 -25.52 10.82 6.63
C GLN A 347 -25.75 11.69 5.39
N MET A 348 -24.75 11.80 4.51
CA MET A 348 -24.80 12.67 3.32
C MET A 348 -25.51 12.06 2.11
N LYS A 349 -25.85 10.77 2.18
CA LYS A 349 -26.42 9.99 1.07
C LYS A 349 -25.60 10.10 -0.23
N SER A 350 -24.27 10.11 -0.10
CA SER A 350 -23.34 10.31 -1.23
C SER A 350 -22.35 9.17 -1.37
N ALA A 351 -22.10 8.75 -2.62
CA ALA A 351 -21.08 7.75 -2.97
C ALA A 351 -19.64 8.28 -2.80
N LYS A 352 -19.47 9.61 -2.82
CA LYS A 352 -18.19 10.30 -2.92
C LYS A 352 -17.82 10.96 -1.59
N SER A 353 -16.54 10.88 -1.21
CA SER A 353 -16.02 11.56 -0.02
C SER A 353 -16.19 13.08 -0.12
N TYR A 354 -16.74 13.72 0.91
CA TYR A 354 -16.88 15.18 1.01
C TYR A 354 -15.53 15.93 1.06
N THR A 355 -14.44 15.21 1.35
CA THR A 355 -13.07 15.74 1.37
C THR A 355 -12.27 15.33 0.14
N CYS A 356 -12.93 14.84 -0.93
CA CYS A 356 -12.24 14.30 -2.11
C CYS A 356 -11.23 15.29 -2.71
N ASP A 357 -11.61 16.54 -2.87
CA ASP A 357 -10.75 17.55 -3.51
C ASP A 357 -9.54 17.90 -2.62
N LEU A 358 -9.77 18.03 -1.31
CA LEU A 358 -8.70 18.20 -0.33
C LEU A 358 -7.73 17.02 -0.32
N GLN A 359 -8.23 15.79 -0.31
CA GLN A 359 -7.40 14.58 -0.35
C GLN A 359 -6.54 14.55 -1.63
N LYS A 360 -7.14 14.86 -2.79
CA LYS A 360 -6.39 14.96 -4.05
C LYS A 360 -5.28 16.00 -3.98
N ALA A 361 -5.54 17.17 -3.39
CA ALA A 361 -4.54 18.22 -3.22
C ALA A 361 -3.38 17.74 -2.33
N ILE A 362 -3.68 17.17 -1.17
CA ILE A 362 -2.68 16.60 -0.25
C ILE A 362 -1.81 15.54 -0.95
N TYR A 363 -2.43 14.67 -1.77
CA TYR A 363 -1.69 13.62 -2.49
C TYR A 363 -0.80 14.19 -3.59
N THR A 364 -1.31 15.18 -4.32
CA THR A 364 -0.59 15.86 -5.41
C THR A 364 0.62 16.63 -4.89
N ASP A 365 0.52 17.22 -3.71
CA ASP A 365 1.62 17.94 -3.06
C ASP A 365 2.69 17.01 -2.50
N SER A 366 2.44 15.69 -2.45
CA SER A 366 3.37 14.69 -1.93
C SER A 366 3.39 13.42 -2.79
N PRO A 367 3.75 13.52 -4.10
CA PRO A 367 3.57 12.44 -5.07
C PRO A 367 4.50 11.25 -4.83
N ARG A 368 5.61 11.43 -4.09
CA ARG A 368 6.48 10.33 -3.67
C ARG A 368 5.82 9.45 -2.60
N SER A 369 5.05 10.07 -1.70
CA SER A 369 4.33 9.36 -0.63
C SER A 369 2.98 8.82 -1.14
N PHE A 370 2.36 9.54 -2.07
CA PHE A 370 1.01 9.28 -2.56
C PHE A 370 0.98 9.31 -4.10
N PRO A 371 1.67 8.37 -4.77
CA PRO A 371 1.71 8.35 -6.23
C PRO A 371 0.32 8.10 -6.82
N ALA A 372 0.00 8.81 -7.89
CA ALA A 372 -1.17 8.54 -8.70
C ALA A 372 -0.93 7.30 -9.57
N ASP A 373 -1.91 6.41 -9.63
CA ASP A 373 -1.89 5.26 -10.54
C ASP A 373 -1.94 5.74 -12.02
N PRO A 374 -1.20 5.11 -12.95
CA PRO A 374 -1.34 5.38 -14.38
C PRO A 374 -2.71 4.90 -14.91
N PRO A 375 -3.20 5.40 -16.06
CA PRO A 375 -4.55 5.12 -16.55
C PRO A 375 -4.95 3.64 -16.61
N GLU A 376 -4.03 2.76 -17.02
CA GLU A 376 -4.28 1.31 -17.08
C GLU A 376 -4.51 0.71 -15.68
N ALA A 377 -3.67 1.10 -14.71
CA ALA A 377 -3.78 0.66 -13.33
C ALA A 377 -5.01 1.25 -12.61
N GLN A 378 -5.44 2.46 -12.99
CA GLN A 378 -6.67 3.07 -12.47
C GLN A 378 -7.88 2.21 -12.81
N GLN A 379 -8.02 1.81 -14.08
CA GLN A 379 -9.13 0.97 -14.51
C GLN A 379 -9.10 -0.43 -13.89
N ASP A 380 -7.91 -1.04 -13.81
CA ASP A 380 -7.77 -2.35 -13.15
C ASP A 380 -8.15 -2.29 -11.66
N TYR A 381 -7.69 -1.26 -10.95
CA TYR A 381 -8.05 -1.09 -9.54
C TYR A 381 -9.53 -0.73 -9.35
N ALA A 382 -10.11 0.11 -10.19
CA ALA A 382 -11.54 0.42 -10.15
C ALA A 382 -12.41 -0.82 -10.35
N ARG A 383 -12.04 -1.70 -11.30
CA ARG A 383 -12.70 -3.01 -11.48
C ARG A 383 -12.52 -3.91 -10.27
N TRP A 384 -11.31 -3.99 -9.71
CA TRP A 384 -11.05 -4.75 -8.49
C TRP A 384 -11.89 -4.24 -7.32
N TYR A 385 -11.92 -2.93 -7.12
CA TYR A 385 -12.70 -2.29 -6.06
C TYR A 385 -14.21 -2.53 -6.25
N ALA A 386 -14.72 -2.37 -7.47
CA ALA A 386 -16.11 -2.67 -7.79
C ALA A 386 -16.46 -4.14 -7.49
N ARG A 387 -15.62 -5.10 -7.91
CA ARG A 387 -15.87 -6.53 -7.66
C ARG A 387 -15.89 -6.88 -6.17
N ASN A 388 -14.97 -6.33 -5.39
CA ASN A 388 -14.78 -6.72 -3.99
C ASN A 388 -15.65 -5.91 -3.02
N MET A 389 -15.95 -4.64 -3.33
CA MET A 389 -16.77 -3.78 -2.46
C MET A 389 -18.21 -3.63 -2.98
N HIS A 390 -18.42 -3.60 -4.29
CA HIS A 390 -19.73 -3.38 -4.93
C HIS A 390 -20.09 -4.51 -5.92
N PRO A 391 -20.13 -5.78 -5.49
CA PRO A 391 -20.24 -6.92 -6.41
C PRO A 391 -21.44 -6.81 -7.36
N ARG A 392 -22.58 -6.27 -6.89
CA ARG A 392 -23.78 -6.04 -7.73
C ARG A 392 -23.52 -5.12 -8.94
N LEU A 393 -22.68 -4.10 -8.78
CA LEU A 393 -22.30 -3.21 -9.89
C LEU A 393 -21.37 -3.91 -10.88
N ALA A 394 -20.44 -4.73 -10.38
CA ALA A 394 -19.49 -5.45 -11.20
C ALA A 394 -20.12 -6.53 -12.11
N PHE A 395 -21.30 -7.06 -11.74
CA PHE A 395 -22.06 -7.99 -12.59
C PHE A 395 -22.98 -7.28 -13.60
N ALA A 396 -23.32 -6.01 -13.37
CA ALA A 396 -24.16 -5.23 -14.28
C ALA A 396 -23.39 -4.74 -15.51
N GLU A 397 -22.08 -4.50 -15.37
CA GLU A 397 -21.18 -4.13 -16.46
C GLU A 397 -20.26 -5.31 -16.81
N ALA A 398 -20.67 -6.15 -17.77
CA ALA A 398 -19.76 -7.12 -18.35
C ALA A 398 -18.58 -6.35 -18.96
N PRO A 399 -17.32 -6.59 -18.53
CA PRO A 399 -16.19 -5.91 -19.12
C PRO A 399 -16.17 -6.22 -20.61
N ALA A 400 -15.88 -5.21 -21.44
CA ALA A 400 -15.58 -5.46 -22.84
C ALA A 400 -14.48 -6.53 -22.89
N PRO A 401 -14.65 -7.62 -23.66
CA PRO A 401 -13.65 -8.67 -23.73
C PRO A 401 -12.33 -8.03 -24.15
N LYS A 402 -11.30 -8.12 -23.30
CA LYS A 402 -9.95 -7.81 -23.73
C LYS A 402 -9.65 -8.81 -24.86
N PRO A 403 -9.27 -8.36 -26.07
CA PRO A 403 -8.81 -9.29 -27.09
C PRO A 403 -7.59 -10.03 -26.52
N GLY A 404 -7.74 -11.32 -26.27
CA GLY A 404 -6.70 -12.12 -25.66
C GLY A 404 -7.06 -13.59 -25.71
N VAL A 405 -6.08 -14.43 -26.00
CA VAL A 405 -6.21 -15.88 -25.96
C VAL A 405 -5.91 -16.34 -24.55
N LEU A 406 -6.78 -17.14 -23.95
CA LEU A 406 -6.46 -17.86 -22.71
C LEU A 406 -5.53 -19.02 -23.07
N LEU A 407 -4.30 -18.98 -22.57
CA LEU A 407 -3.38 -20.10 -22.68
C LEU A 407 -3.83 -21.21 -21.71
N PRO A 408 -3.68 -22.48 -22.08
CA PRO A 408 -4.09 -23.59 -21.22
C PRO A 408 -3.19 -23.68 -19.98
N ASN A 409 -3.77 -24.08 -18.85
CA ASN A 409 -3.08 -24.10 -17.55
C ASN A 409 -1.93 -25.11 -17.50
N ASP A 410 -1.98 -26.16 -18.33
CA ASP A 410 -0.96 -27.20 -18.42
C ASP A 410 0.38 -26.69 -18.96
N LEU A 411 0.40 -25.51 -19.59
CA LEU A 411 1.63 -24.80 -19.99
C LEU A 411 2.60 -24.60 -18.81
N TYR A 412 2.08 -24.50 -17.58
CA TYR A 412 2.88 -24.26 -16.37
C TYR A 412 3.17 -25.52 -15.54
N GLU A 413 2.80 -26.71 -16.03
CA GLU A 413 3.14 -27.97 -15.36
C GLU A 413 4.64 -28.29 -15.52
N GLU A 414 5.25 -28.87 -14.47
CA GLU A 414 6.69 -29.17 -14.41
C GLU A 414 7.17 -30.01 -15.60
N LYS A 415 6.40 -31.03 -16.00
CA LYS A 415 6.69 -31.92 -17.14
C LYS A 415 6.79 -31.18 -18.49
N ASN A 416 6.15 -30.02 -18.61
CA ASN A 416 6.10 -29.22 -19.82
C ASN A 416 7.19 -28.14 -19.84
N THR A 417 8.00 -28.00 -18.79
CA THR A 417 9.10 -27.03 -18.75
C THR A 417 10.22 -27.43 -19.72
N LEU A 418 10.96 -26.43 -20.23
CA LEU A 418 12.08 -26.67 -21.15
C LEU A 418 13.11 -27.66 -20.58
N LEU A 419 13.41 -27.57 -19.27
CA LEU A 419 14.36 -28.47 -18.62
C LEU A 419 13.84 -29.92 -18.58
N ALA A 420 12.57 -30.14 -18.24
CA ALA A 420 11.97 -31.47 -18.27
C ALA A 420 11.96 -32.05 -19.70
N LEU A 421 11.60 -31.23 -20.70
CA LEU A 421 11.61 -31.64 -22.10
C LEU A 421 13.01 -31.99 -22.61
N ILE A 422 14.06 -31.31 -22.12
CA ILE A 422 15.46 -31.66 -22.41
C ILE A 422 15.83 -32.99 -21.75
N GLU A 423 15.43 -33.19 -20.49
CA GLU A 423 15.77 -34.41 -19.74
C GLU A 423 15.14 -35.68 -20.34
N GLU A 424 13.99 -35.56 -21.00
CA GLU A 424 13.29 -36.68 -21.65
C GLU A 424 13.80 -36.97 -23.08
N ASP A 425 14.68 -36.14 -23.64
CA ASP A 425 15.06 -36.21 -25.06
C ASP A 425 16.58 -36.17 -25.26
N GLU A 426 17.16 -37.34 -25.55
CA GLU A 426 18.61 -37.52 -25.74
C GLU A 426 19.22 -36.63 -26.84
N THR A 427 18.43 -36.20 -27.83
CA THR A 427 18.92 -35.28 -28.85
C THR A 427 18.93 -33.85 -28.32
N LEU A 428 17.92 -33.46 -27.54
CA LEU A 428 17.92 -32.16 -26.85
C LEU A 428 19.03 -32.09 -25.79
N LYS A 429 19.32 -33.17 -25.06
CA LYS A 429 20.49 -33.20 -24.15
C LYS A 429 21.79 -32.88 -24.88
N ALA A 430 21.98 -33.45 -26.08
CA ALA A 430 23.13 -33.11 -26.91
C ALA A 430 23.08 -31.65 -27.41
N LEU A 431 21.91 -31.17 -27.83
CA LEU A 431 21.71 -29.81 -28.32
C LEU A 431 21.98 -28.74 -27.26
N TYR A 432 21.64 -29.01 -25.99
CA TYR A 432 21.80 -28.07 -24.87
C TYR A 432 23.02 -28.35 -23.99
N SER A 433 23.84 -29.36 -24.32
CA SER A 433 25.02 -29.71 -23.53
C SER A 433 25.99 -28.53 -23.43
N SER A 434 26.39 -28.21 -22.20
CA SER A 434 27.41 -27.21 -21.89
C SER A 434 28.84 -27.72 -22.08
N GLU A 435 29.02 -29.00 -22.39
CA GLU A 435 30.33 -29.64 -22.60
C GLU A 435 30.62 -29.89 -24.09
N ALA A 436 29.59 -29.73 -24.94
CA ALA A 436 29.66 -30.04 -26.36
C ALA A 436 30.54 -29.07 -27.15
N PHE A 437 30.58 -27.80 -26.75
CA PHE A 437 31.28 -26.72 -27.45
C PHE A 437 32.13 -25.94 -26.44
N VAL A 438 33.43 -25.84 -26.69
CA VAL A 438 34.37 -25.10 -25.86
C VAL A 438 35.12 -24.12 -26.74
N LEU A 439 35.03 -22.83 -26.43
CA LEU A 439 35.78 -21.80 -27.10
C LEU A 439 37.11 -21.58 -26.39
N GLU A 440 38.21 -21.60 -27.13
CA GLU A 440 39.54 -21.32 -26.64
C GLU A 440 40.01 -19.96 -27.16
N MET A 441 40.48 -19.10 -26.25
CA MET A 441 40.95 -17.75 -26.52
C MET A 441 42.25 -17.51 -25.73
N GLY A 442 43.39 -17.63 -26.40
CA GLY A 442 44.69 -17.65 -25.72
C GLY A 442 44.80 -18.86 -24.78
N ASP A 443 45.08 -18.62 -23.50
CA ASP A 443 45.17 -19.66 -22.48
C ASP A 443 43.81 -20.00 -21.83
N GLU A 444 42.75 -19.24 -22.12
CA GLU A 444 41.43 -19.43 -21.53
C GLU A 444 40.57 -20.41 -22.34
N ARG A 445 39.77 -21.20 -21.62
CA ARG A 445 38.81 -22.15 -22.19
C ARG A 445 37.43 -21.88 -21.61
N LEU A 446 36.49 -21.62 -22.49
CA LEU A 446 35.14 -21.17 -22.18
C LEU A 446 34.12 -22.17 -22.72
N PRO A 447 33.56 -23.04 -21.86
CA PRO A 447 32.44 -23.90 -22.24
C PRO A 447 31.24 -23.03 -22.65
N LEU A 448 30.74 -23.24 -23.87
CA LEU A 448 29.61 -22.48 -24.38
C LEU A 448 28.30 -23.16 -23.99
N SER A 449 27.33 -22.35 -23.57
CA SER A 449 25.99 -22.80 -23.20
C SER A 449 24.92 -22.00 -23.93
N SER A 450 23.72 -22.57 -23.99
CA SER A 450 22.55 -21.91 -24.57
C SER A 450 22.19 -20.66 -23.78
N GLN A 451 21.93 -19.55 -24.48
CA GLN A 451 21.40 -18.33 -23.86
C GLN A 451 20.06 -18.55 -23.11
N LEU A 452 19.31 -19.61 -23.45
CA LEU A 452 18.06 -19.94 -22.76
C LEU A 452 18.27 -20.54 -21.37
N LEU A 453 19.46 -21.08 -21.11
CA LEU A 453 19.81 -21.76 -19.85
C LEU A 453 20.77 -20.94 -18.98
N LYS A 454 21.35 -19.85 -19.52
CA LYS A 454 22.23 -18.94 -18.78
C LYS A 454 21.46 -18.15 -17.75
N ARG A 455 22.01 -18.05 -16.52
CA ARG A 455 21.51 -17.15 -15.47
C ARG A 455 22.08 -15.74 -15.58
N GLU A 456 23.22 -15.60 -16.27
CA GLU A 456 23.98 -14.37 -16.39
C GLU A 456 24.47 -14.19 -17.83
N ARG A 457 24.59 -12.93 -18.28
CA ARG A 457 25.08 -12.58 -19.61
C ARG A 457 26.58 -12.27 -19.52
N SER A 458 27.39 -13.00 -20.29
CA SER A 458 28.85 -12.78 -20.38
C SER A 458 29.17 -12.03 -21.67
N LEU A 459 29.94 -10.95 -21.55
CA LEU A 459 30.37 -10.09 -22.66
C LEU A 459 31.89 -10.01 -22.70
N PHE A 460 32.46 -10.30 -23.87
CA PHE A 460 33.90 -10.29 -24.08
C PHE A 460 34.32 -9.14 -24.98
N THR A 461 35.62 -8.85 -25.04
CA THR A 461 36.20 -7.90 -25.99
C THR A 461 37.28 -8.63 -26.77
N LEU A 462 37.13 -8.68 -28.10
CA LEU A 462 38.12 -9.22 -29.01
C LEU A 462 38.88 -8.10 -29.71
N THR A 463 40.14 -8.36 -29.97
CA THR A 463 41.06 -7.55 -30.77
C THR A 463 41.49 -8.32 -32.01
N LYS A 464 42.13 -7.64 -32.97
CA LYS A 464 42.68 -8.29 -34.17
C LYS A 464 43.76 -9.35 -33.89
N GLU A 465 44.37 -9.35 -32.71
CA GLU A 465 45.44 -10.29 -32.33
C GLU A 465 44.87 -11.55 -31.65
N ASP A 466 43.59 -11.52 -31.24
CA ASP A 466 42.96 -12.65 -30.57
C ASP A 466 42.67 -13.78 -31.55
N ARG A 467 43.07 -14.99 -31.18
CA ARG A 467 42.81 -16.21 -31.94
C ARG A 467 41.76 -17.03 -31.21
N LEU A 468 40.65 -17.29 -31.90
CA LEU A 468 39.57 -18.12 -31.38
C LEU A 468 39.61 -19.50 -32.01
N ARG A 469 39.76 -20.54 -31.19
CA ARG A 469 39.61 -21.94 -31.61
C ARG A 469 38.35 -22.51 -30.99
N LEU A 470 37.44 -23.02 -31.81
CA LEU A 470 36.23 -23.68 -31.31
C LEU A 470 36.44 -25.19 -31.31
N HIS A 471 36.41 -25.77 -30.11
CA HIS A 471 36.47 -27.20 -29.91
C HIS A 471 35.05 -27.77 -29.78
N VAL A 472 34.81 -28.88 -30.44
CA VAL A 472 33.49 -29.54 -30.51
C VAL A 472 33.66 -31.02 -30.25
N ARG A 473 32.85 -31.60 -29.36
CA ARG A 473 32.89 -33.06 -29.13
C ARG A 473 32.51 -33.82 -30.40
N ARG A 474 33.24 -34.89 -30.71
CA ARG A 474 33.04 -35.73 -31.90
C ARG A 474 31.66 -36.40 -31.94
N ASP A 475 31.16 -36.83 -30.78
CA ASP A 475 29.89 -37.54 -30.66
C ASP A 475 28.67 -36.68 -31.04
N VAL A 476 28.78 -35.35 -30.89
CA VAL A 476 27.74 -34.38 -31.29
C VAL A 476 27.43 -34.46 -32.79
N PHE A 477 28.41 -34.81 -33.63
CA PHE A 477 28.19 -34.97 -35.08
C PHE A 477 27.41 -36.23 -35.43
N GLN A 478 27.30 -37.19 -34.50
CA GLN A 478 26.53 -38.42 -34.66
C GLN A 478 25.08 -38.28 -34.14
N LYS A 479 24.80 -37.22 -33.38
CA LYS A 479 23.46 -36.98 -32.80
C LYS A 479 22.50 -36.48 -33.86
N ALA A 480 21.33 -37.12 -33.94
CA ALA A 480 20.31 -36.90 -34.97
C ALA A 480 20.82 -37.02 -36.42
N CYS A 481 22.00 -37.61 -36.64
CA CYS A 481 22.62 -37.70 -37.95
C CYS A 481 22.91 -39.16 -38.32
N PRO A 482 22.20 -39.75 -39.29
CA PRO A 482 22.44 -41.12 -39.74
C PRO A 482 23.84 -41.34 -40.34
N GLU A 483 24.42 -40.31 -40.95
CA GLU A 483 25.70 -40.35 -41.66
C GLU A 483 26.56 -39.14 -41.24
N PRO A 484 27.46 -39.26 -40.25
CA PRO A 484 28.19 -38.13 -39.67
C PRO A 484 28.98 -37.29 -40.69
N ILE A 485 29.39 -37.90 -41.82
CA ILE A 485 30.08 -37.21 -42.92
C ILE A 485 29.25 -36.10 -43.58
N ARG A 486 27.91 -36.20 -43.48
CA ARG A 486 26.97 -35.19 -44.00
C ARG A 486 26.72 -34.06 -43.02
N ASN A 487 27.13 -34.21 -41.77
CA ASN A 487 26.93 -33.21 -40.75
C ASN A 487 27.99 -32.09 -40.87
N THR A 488 27.58 -30.88 -40.50
CA THR A 488 28.44 -29.69 -40.55
C THR A 488 28.40 -28.96 -39.21
N LEU A 489 29.52 -28.38 -38.82
CA LEU A 489 29.57 -27.37 -37.78
C LEU A 489 28.92 -26.10 -38.34
N TYR A 490 27.84 -25.66 -37.70
CA TYR A 490 27.04 -24.52 -38.10
C TYR A 490 27.39 -23.31 -37.23
N LEU A 491 27.92 -22.27 -37.85
CA LEU A 491 28.31 -21.02 -37.21
C LEU A 491 27.44 -19.89 -37.74
N GLN A 492 26.77 -19.16 -36.85
CA GLN A 492 25.93 -18.03 -37.21
C GLN A 492 26.38 -16.79 -36.43
N MET A 493 26.75 -15.73 -37.16
CA MET A 493 27.16 -14.47 -36.56
C MET A 493 26.05 -13.44 -36.67
N LEU A 494 25.61 -12.93 -35.53
CA LEU A 494 24.62 -11.85 -35.43
C LEU A 494 25.25 -10.58 -34.84
N ARG A 495 24.64 -9.42 -35.12
CA ARG A 495 25.02 -8.12 -34.56
C ARG A 495 23.83 -7.45 -33.90
N ASP A 496 24.06 -6.77 -32.78
CA ASP A 496 23.04 -6.05 -32.03
C ASP A 496 22.66 -4.69 -32.65
N THR A 497 22.42 -4.72 -33.96
CA THR A 497 21.78 -3.67 -34.75
C THR A 497 20.38 -4.17 -35.10
N PRO A 498 19.36 -3.85 -34.31
CA PRO A 498 18.05 -4.48 -34.47
C PRO A 498 17.43 -4.18 -35.84
N VAL A 499 17.00 -5.22 -36.54
CA VAL A 499 16.32 -5.15 -37.83
C VAL A 499 14.94 -5.81 -37.73
N VAL A 500 14.00 -5.36 -38.56
CA VAL A 500 12.64 -5.90 -38.60
C VAL A 500 12.43 -6.61 -39.93
N TYR A 501 12.27 -7.93 -39.89
CA TYR A 501 12.04 -8.76 -41.08
C TYR A 501 11.31 -10.07 -40.76
N GLY A 502 10.79 -10.72 -41.81
CA GLY A 502 9.97 -11.94 -41.72
C GLY A 502 8.48 -11.66 -41.49
N ASP A 503 7.65 -12.70 -41.63
CA ASP A 503 6.19 -12.59 -41.59
C ASP A 503 5.66 -12.06 -40.25
N GLU A 504 6.38 -12.34 -39.16
CA GLU A 504 6.03 -11.91 -37.81
C GLU A 504 6.38 -10.43 -37.52
N LYS A 505 7.13 -9.75 -38.40
CA LYS A 505 7.64 -8.37 -38.21
C LYS A 505 8.28 -8.13 -36.84
N ARG A 506 8.98 -9.12 -36.31
CA ARG A 506 9.69 -9.01 -35.02
C ARG A 506 11.02 -8.29 -35.20
N THR A 507 11.35 -7.47 -34.20
CA THR A 507 12.69 -6.90 -34.04
C THR A 507 13.66 -8.01 -33.63
N LYS A 508 14.70 -8.26 -34.43
CA LYS A 508 15.72 -9.31 -34.23
C LYS A 508 17.12 -8.73 -34.43
N GLN A 509 18.14 -9.39 -33.89
CA GLN A 509 19.54 -9.07 -34.20
C GLN A 509 19.81 -9.27 -35.71
N GLU A 510 20.63 -8.40 -36.29
CA GLU A 510 20.97 -8.46 -37.71
C GLU A 510 21.88 -9.67 -37.98
N HIS A 511 21.52 -10.48 -38.97
CA HIS A 511 22.33 -11.60 -39.40
C HIS A 511 23.46 -11.11 -40.30
N LEU A 512 24.71 -11.27 -39.85
CA LEU A 512 25.87 -10.86 -40.63
C LEU A 512 26.27 -11.94 -41.64
N PHE A 513 26.51 -13.16 -41.18
CA PHE A 513 26.90 -14.29 -42.02
C PHE A 513 26.69 -15.64 -41.33
N THR A 514 26.70 -16.71 -42.13
CA THR A 514 26.69 -18.11 -41.67
C THR A 514 27.80 -18.90 -42.37
N TYR A 515 28.49 -19.75 -41.61
CA TYR A 515 29.40 -20.77 -42.13
C TYR A 515 28.93 -22.17 -41.77
N GLN A 516 29.16 -23.11 -42.68
CA GLN A 516 28.98 -24.54 -42.45
C GLN A 516 30.27 -25.26 -42.83
N LEU A 517 30.91 -25.88 -41.85
CA LEU A 517 32.16 -26.61 -42.04
C LEU A 517 31.86 -28.10 -41.96
N HIS A 518 32.16 -28.85 -43.03
CA HIS A 518 32.05 -30.31 -43.01
C HIS A 518 33.01 -30.90 -41.98
N PHE A 519 32.62 -32.03 -41.39
CA PHE A 519 33.42 -32.70 -40.36
C PHE A 519 34.90 -32.92 -40.76
N GLN A 520 35.17 -33.23 -42.04
CA GLN A 520 36.53 -33.43 -42.56
C GLN A 520 37.38 -32.15 -42.63
N CYS A 521 36.77 -30.97 -42.53
CA CYS A 521 37.46 -29.69 -42.45
C CYS A 521 37.92 -29.35 -41.03
N LEU A 522 37.57 -30.18 -40.04
CA LEU A 522 37.92 -29.97 -38.64
C LEU A 522 39.20 -30.72 -38.30
N GLU A 523 40.05 -30.10 -37.50
CA GLU A 523 41.32 -30.68 -37.07
C GLU A 523 41.14 -31.42 -35.74
N PRO A 524 41.98 -32.40 -35.38
CA PRO A 524 41.99 -32.95 -34.02
C PRO A 524 42.27 -31.85 -32.99
N SER A 525 41.59 -31.87 -31.83
CA SER A 525 41.93 -30.97 -30.74
C SER A 525 43.24 -31.40 -30.07
N ASP A 526 44.26 -30.55 -30.17
CA ASP A 526 45.54 -30.70 -29.50
C ASP A 526 45.45 -30.40 -27.98
N THR A 527 44.43 -29.66 -27.55
CA THR A 527 44.32 -29.14 -26.17
C THR A 527 43.26 -29.85 -25.30
N LEU A 528 42.25 -30.50 -25.90
CA LEU A 528 41.18 -31.22 -25.20
C LEU A 528 41.15 -32.73 -25.48
N GLY A 529 42.08 -33.23 -26.30
CA GLY A 529 42.25 -34.66 -26.56
C GLY A 529 41.38 -35.21 -27.69
N GLU A 530 41.44 -36.53 -27.89
CA GLU A 530 40.89 -37.20 -29.07
C GLU A 530 39.36 -37.19 -29.16
N GLU A 531 38.66 -36.84 -28.07
CA GLU A 531 37.20 -36.74 -28.06
C GLU A 531 36.70 -35.47 -28.75
N TYR A 532 37.58 -34.49 -28.98
CA TYR A 532 37.25 -33.20 -29.56
C TYR A 532 37.88 -33.02 -30.97
N VAL A 533 37.17 -32.27 -31.80
CA VAL A 533 37.66 -31.68 -33.06
C VAL A 533 37.63 -30.17 -32.94
N MET A 534 38.46 -29.48 -33.71
CA MET A 534 38.73 -28.06 -33.58
C MET A 534 38.54 -27.34 -34.93
N ALA A 535 37.97 -26.14 -34.87
CA ALA A 535 37.92 -25.19 -35.97
C ALA A 535 38.60 -23.87 -35.56
N ASP A 536 39.62 -23.43 -36.33
CA ASP A 536 40.22 -22.11 -36.16
C ASP A 536 39.28 -21.05 -36.77
N LEU A 537 38.71 -20.20 -35.91
CA LEU A 537 37.78 -19.14 -36.30
C LEU A 537 38.48 -17.83 -36.61
N GLY A 538 39.80 -17.71 -36.37
CA GLY A 538 40.56 -16.47 -36.57
C GLY A 538 40.48 -15.98 -38.02
N GLY A 539 40.58 -16.88 -38.99
CA GLY A 539 40.42 -16.55 -40.41
C GLY A 539 39.03 -16.00 -40.75
N VAL A 540 37.98 -16.58 -40.18
CA VAL A 540 36.59 -16.16 -40.40
C VAL A 540 36.34 -14.79 -39.76
N LEU A 541 36.79 -14.59 -38.53
CA LEU A 541 36.67 -13.30 -37.85
C LEU A 541 37.42 -12.20 -38.59
N HIS A 542 38.66 -12.47 -39.01
CA HIS A 542 39.48 -11.52 -39.74
C HIS A 542 38.86 -11.15 -41.10
N LEU A 543 38.34 -12.13 -41.84
CA LEU A 543 37.70 -11.92 -43.14
C LEU A 543 36.52 -10.94 -43.04
N HIS A 544 35.72 -11.06 -41.98
CA HIS A 544 34.51 -10.27 -41.76
C HIS A 544 34.69 -9.07 -40.83
N ARG A 545 35.93 -8.69 -40.49
CA ARG A 545 36.23 -7.62 -39.51
C ARG A 545 35.56 -6.27 -39.80
N GLY A 546 35.29 -5.96 -41.08
CA GLY A 546 34.61 -4.74 -41.49
C GLY A 546 33.11 -4.70 -41.13
N LEU A 547 32.52 -5.83 -40.74
CA LEU A 547 31.12 -5.91 -40.32
C LEU A 547 30.93 -5.62 -38.83
N TYR A 548 31.99 -5.64 -38.02
CA TYR A 548 31.89 -5.38 -36.59
C TYR A 548 31.99 -3.89 -36.30
N LEU A 549 30.98 -3.33 -35.63
CA LEU A 549 30.89 -1.89 -35.37
C LEU A 549 31.43 -1.53 -33.97
N PRO A 550 32.13 -0.39 -33.83
CA PRO A 550 32.58 0.09 -32.52
C PRO A 550 31.41 0.24 -31.54
N GLY A 551 31.54 -0.33 -30.34
CA GLY A 551 30.52 -0.24 -29.28
C GLY A 551 29.25 -1.06 -29.51
N VAL A 552 29.20 -1.91 -30.54
CA VAL A 552 28.06 -2.80 -30.83
C VAL A 552 28.46 -4.25 -30.56
N THR A 553 27.62 -4.98 -29.81
CA THR A 553 27.87 -6.39 -29.51
C THR A 553 27.56 -7.30 -30.69
N ASN A 554 28.37 -8.34 -30.84
CA ASN A 554 28.16 -9.43 -31.78
C ASN A 554 27.86 -10.72 -31.00
N ASN A 555 27.12 -11.63 -31.61
CA ASN A 555 26.69 -12.88 -30.99
C ASN A 555 26.93 -14.05 -31.96
N LEU A 556 27.92 -14.88 -31.63
CA LEU A 556 28.24 -16.09 -32.37
C LEU A 556 27.45 -17.26 -31.79
N PHE A 557 26.52 -17.81 -32.58
CA PHE A 557 25.82 -19.05 -32.27
C PHE A 557 26.50 -20.23 -32.95
N VAL A 558 26.65 -21.33 -32.22
CA VAL A 558 27.29 -22.55 -32.70
C VAL A 558 26.43 -23.77 -32.41
N THR A 559 26.31 -24.66 -33.39
CA THR A 559 25.63 -25.96 -33.27
C THR A 559 26.07 -26.86 -34.42
N THR A 560 25.43 -28.02 -34.62
CA THR A 560 25.57 -28.80 -35.86
C THR A 560 24.32 -28.67 -36.73
N GLN A 561 24.44 -28.83 -38.05
CA GLN A 561 23.30 -28.70 -38.96
C GLN A 561 22.15 -29.64 -38.59
N TYR A 562 22.46 -30.89 -38.24
CA TYR A 562 21.42 -31.87 -37.87
C TYR A 562 20.76 -31.56 -36.52
N LEU A 563 21.51 -31.04 -35.53
CA LEU A 563 20.91 -30.57 -34.27
C LEU A 563 20.02 -29.33 -34.50
N ARG A 564 20.46 -28.42 -35.38
CA ARG A 564 19.64 -27.27 -35.81
C ARG A 564 18.34 -27.71 -36.46
N GLU A 565 18.39 -28.67 -37.39
CA GLU A 565 17.19 -29.23 -38.04
C GLU A 565 16.27 -29.91 -37.02
N TYR A 566 16.84 -30.68 -36.10
CA TYR A 566 16.10 -31.32 -35.02
C TYR A 566 15.36 -30.30 -34.15
N HIS A 567 16.00 -29.19 -33.78
CA HIS A 567 15.36 -28.11 -33.03
C HIS A 567 14.09 -27.59 -33.73
N TYR A 568 14.16 -27.26 -35.02
CA TYR A 568 12.99 -26.79 -35.77
C TYR A 568 11.93 -27.88 -35.93
N GLN A 569 12.34 -29.14 -36.10
CA GLN A 569 11.41 -30.26 -36.13
C GLN A 569 10.69 -30.45 -34.78
N LYS A 570 11.39 -30.26 -33.65
CA LYS A 570 10.80 -30.29 -32.30
C LYS A 570 9.85 -29.12 -32.08
N GLN A 571 10.20 -27.91 -32.52
CA GLN A 571 9.31 -26.73 -32.50
C GLN A 571 8.02 -27.00 -33.28
N LYS A 572 8.09 -27.72 -34.40
CA LYS A 572 6.91 -28.08 -35.20
C LYS A 572 6.02 -29.12 -34.48
N ASN A 573 6.63 -30.06 -33.76
CA ASN A 573 5.93 -31.21 -33.20
C ASN A 573 5.46 -31.02 -31.74
N ASN A 574 6.01 -30.04 -31.01
CA ASN A 574 5.71 -29.83 -29.60
C ASN A 574 5.53 -28.34 -29.30
N ALA A 575 4.29 -27.95 -28.96
CA ALA A 575 3.93 -26.57 -28.67
C ALA A 575 4.59 -26.02 -27.39
N PHE A 576 4.74 -26.87 -26.35
CA PHE A 576 5.42 -26.48 -25.11
C PHE A 576 6.90 -26.20 -25.34
N TYR A 577 7.57 -26.99 -26.18
CA TYR A 577 8.93 -26.71 -26.61
C TYR A 577 8.99 -25.44 -27.47
N HIS A 578 8.08 -25.29 -28.43
CA HIS A 578 8.05 -24.15 -29.35
C HIS A 578 8.02 -22.82 -28.61
N ILE A 579 7.09 -22.65 -27.67
CA ILE A 579 6.89 -21.38 -26.98
C ILE A 579 8.08 -21.03 -26.07
N GLN A 580 8.75 -22.03 -25.49
CA GLN A 580 9.91 -21.84 -24.60
C GLN A 580 11.24 -21.73 -25.36
N ALA A 581 11.33 -22.23 -26.59
CA ALA A 581 12.52 -22.18 -27.43
C ALA A 581 12.33 -21.28 -28.65
N ILE A 582 11.55 -20.20 -28.51
CA ILE A 582 11.22 -19.27 -29.62
C ILE A 582 12.43 -18.43 -30.08
N ASN A 583 13.40 -18.24 -29.17
CA ASN A 583 14.69 -17.65 -29.49
C ASN A 583 15.69 -18.78 -29.79
N LEU A 584 16.76 -18.45 -30.53
CA LEU A 584 17.77 -19.43 -30.93
C LEU A 584 18.36 -20.13 -29.69
N PRO A 585 18.21 -21.46 -29.56
CA PRO A 585 18.62 -22.19 -28.36
C PRO A 585 20.09 -22.59 -28.36
N PHE A 586 20.84 -22.22 -29.39
CA PHE A 586 22.19 -22.72 -29.61
C PHE A 586 23.19 -22.09 -28.64
N GLN A 587 24.32 -22.78 -28.47
CA GLN A 587 25.46 -22.31 -27.68
C GLN A 587 25.94 -20.99 -28.26
N ASN A 588 26.20 -20.01 -27.38
CA ASN A 588 26.52 -18.67 -27.84
C ASN A 588 27.67 -18.00 -27.11
N PHE A 589 28.39 -17.15 -27.85
CA PHE A 589 29.49 -16.31 -27.39
C PHE A 589 29.26 -14.86 -27.85
N GLU A 590 29.22 -13.92 -26.91
CA GLU A 590 28.96 -12.51 -27.18
C GLU A 590 30.20 -11.64 -26.96
N PHE A 591 30.49 -10.76 -27.91
CA PHE A 591 31.69 -9.92 -27.84
C PHE A 591 31.55 -8.57 -28.53
N TYR A 592 32.31 -7.60 -28.03
CA TYR A 592 32.70 -6.40 -28.76
C TYR A 592 33.97 -6.66 -29.57
N TYR A 593 34.09 -6.06 -30.74
CA TYR A 593 35.31 -6.13 -31.55
C TYR A 593 36.00 -4.77 -31.58
N VAL A 594 37.29 -4.77 -31.27
CA VAL A 594 38.18 -3.60 -31.29
C VAL A 594 39.23 -3.84 -32.40
N PRO A 595 39.20 -3.06 -33.50
CA PRO A 595 40.03 -3.30 -34.67
C PRO A 595 41.54 -3.10 -34.46
#